data_AF-A0A855XSQ9-F1
#
_entry.id   AF-A0A855XSQ9-F1
#
_cell.length_a   1.000
_cell.length_b   1.000
_cell.length_c   1.000
_cell.angle_alpha   90.00
_cell.angle_beta   90.00
_cell.angle_gamma   90.00
#
_symmetry.space_group_name_H-M   'P 1'
#
loop_
_entity.id
_entity.type
_entity.pdbx_description
1 polymer ?
#
loop_
_entity_poly.entity_id
_entity_poly.type
_entity_poly.pdbx_seq_one_letter_code
_entity_poly.pdbx_strand_id
1 'polypeptide(L)'
;MTDYLTKNDFLTHLRNLEDKYGKRLNDYDFNLDDLVQSDHEDYQAILEFRELVKDRRRAKINHRDLIELLNTELTLKQIAEKLNCSTSKLRRTIEANHKLRSKYEGLIDKRKEMSFDSLKLRHVRQKEHIGKEILKLRINMNLTQDEVADKINKILGTTTCSTGTVSNWERGVSMPSKKRLEVIAKLCNTTVKELMEERK
;
A
#
# COMPACT_ATOMS: atom_id res chain seq x y z
N MET A 1 35.45 -1.49 -26.09
CA MET A 1 35.33 -2.12 -24.76
C MET A 1 35.53 -1.00 -23.74
N THR A 2 34.52 -0.16 -23.55
CA THR A 2 34.56 0.87 -22.50
C THR A 2 34.04 0.21 -21.23
N ASP A 3 34.96 -0.14 -20.34
CA ASP A 3 34.67 -0.81 -19.06
C ASP A 3 33.96 0.15 -18.10
N TYR A 4 32.67 0.38 -18.32
CA TYR A 4 31.83 0.99 -17.29
C TYR A 4 31.56 -0.07 -16.22
N LEU A 5 32.38 -0.03 -15.15
CA LEU A 5 32.34 -0.97 -14.04
C LEU A 5 30.96 -1.04 -13.34
N THR A 6 30.14 0.02 -13.44
CA THR A 6 28.76 0.01 -12.94
C THR A 6 27.78 0.80 -13.82
N LYS A 7 26.49 0.51 -13.68
CA LYS A 7 25.39 1.26 -14.32
C LYS A 7 25.41 2.76 -13.99
N ASN A 8 25.87 3.12 -12.79
CA ASN A 8 25.94 4.52 -12.38
C ASN A 8 27.10 5.25 -13.08
N ASP A 9 28.21 4.56 -13.32
CA ASP A 9 29.35 5.11 -14.06
C ASP A 9 28.94 5.37 -15.52
N PHE A 10 28.20 4.44 -16.12
CA PHE A 10 27.63 4.62 -17.46
C PHE A 10 26.66 5.80 -17.54
N LEU A 11 25.72 5.95 -16.58
CA LEU A 11 24.78 7.07 -16.56
C LEU A 11 25.47 8.42 -16.31
N THR A 12 26.52 8.43 -15.51
CA THR A 12 27.34 9.63 -15.25
C THR A 12 28.09 10.04 -16.52
N HIS A 13 28.70 9.07 -17.19
CA HIS A 13 29.35 9.29 -18.47
C HIS A 13 28.37 9.85 -19.51
N LEU A 14 27.16 9.30 -19.62
CA LEU A 14 26.14 9.80 -20.55
C LEU A 14 25.71 11.24 -20.26
N ARG A 15 25.61 11.66 -18.98
CA ARG A 15 25.32 13.06 -18.64
C ARG A 15 26.47 13.99 -19.07
N ASN A 16 27.71 13.57 -18.83
CA ASN A 16 28.87 14.34 -19.26
C ASN A 16 28.91 14.50 -20.78
N LEU A 17 28.44 13.50 -21.54
CA LEU A 17 28.28 13.60 -22.98
C LEU A 17 27.13 14.55 -23.38
N GLU A 18 25.97 14.48 -22.71
CA GLU A 18 24.88 15.45 -22.94
C GLU A 18 25.33 16.90 -22.69
N ASP A 19 26.15 17.11 -21.66
CA ASP A 19 26.74 18.42 -21.33
C ASP A 19 27.80 18.84 -22.35
N LYS A 20 28.69 17.92 -22.78
CA LYS A 20 29.73 18.16 -23.79
C LYS A 20 29.15 18.60 -25.13
N TYR A 21 28.06 17.95 -25.56
CA TYR A 21 27.44 18.20 -26.86
C TYR A 21 26.24 19.15 -26.81
N GLY A 22 25.84 19.61 -25.61
CA GLY A 22 24.75 20.57 -25.40
C GLY A 22 23.37 20.08 -25.87
N LYS A 23 23.20 18.76 -26.01
CA LYS A 23 21.99 18.13 -26.56
C LYS A 23 21.69 16.86 -25.78
N ARG A 24 20.41 16.50 -25.68
CA ARG A 24 20.01 15.22 -25.08
C ARG A 24 20.34 14.09 -26.05
N LEU A 25 21.08 13.08 -25.60
CA LEU A 25 21.50 11.96 -26.44
C LEU A 25 20.34 11.04 -26.85
N ASN A 26 19.20 11.18 -26.19
CA ASN A 26 17.94 10.51 -26.55
C ASN A 26 17.19 11.19 -27.71
N ASP A 27 17.68 12.34 -28.17
CA ASP A 27 17.12 13.06 -29.31
C ASP A 27 17.64 12.43 -30.61
N TYR A 28 16.72 11.99 -31.46
CA TYR A 28 17.06 11.26 -32.69
C TYR A 28 17.67 12.19 -33.75
N ASP A 29 17.57 13.51 -33.56
CA ASP A 29 18.16 14.54 -34.42
C ASP A 29 19.66 14.77 -34.13
N PHE A 30 20.24 14.02 -33.19
CA PHE A 30 21.68 14.00 -32.99
C PHE A 30 22.36 13.14 -34.07
N ASN A 31 22.96 13.83 -35.05
CA ASN A 31 23.73 13.19 -36.12
C ASN A 31 25.05 12.64 -35.55
N LEU A 32 25.17 11.31 -35.55
CA LEU A 32 26.34 10.60 -35.04
C LEU A 32 27.51 10.57 -36.03
N ASP A 33 27.26 10.94 -37.30
CA ASP A 33 28.23 10.77 -38.37
C ASP A 33 29.48 11.64 -38.16
N ASP A 34 29.35 12.78 -37.47
CA ASP A 34 30.46 13.68 -37.13
C ASP A 34 31.33 13.15 -35.97
N LEU A 35 30.82 12.21 -35.15
CA LEU A 35 31.55 11.60 -34.02
C LEU A 35 32.34 10.35 -34.42
N VAL A 36 31.99 9.71 -35.53
CA VAL A 36 32.63 8.46 -35.98
C VAL A 36 34.15 8.64 -36.15
N GLN A 37 34.58 9.83 -36.58
CA GLN A 37 35.98 10.14 -36.88
C GLN A 37 36.68 10.97 -35.81
N SER A 38 35.94 11.68 -34.95
CA SER A 38 36.50 12.64 -33.98
C SER A 38 36.63 12.09 -32.56
N ASP A 39 35.65 11.28 -32.10
CA ASP A 39 35.61 10.73 -30.74
C ASP A 39 34.95 9.34 -30.75
N HIS A 40 35.72 8.32 -31.14
CA HIS A 40 35.23 6.94 -31.35
C HIS A 40 34.66 6.28 -30.08
N GLU A 41 35.20 6.59 -28.91
CA GLU A 41 34.71 6.06 -27.63
C GLU A 41 33.33 6.60 -27.27
N ASP A 42 33.12 7.91 -27.45
CA ASP A 42 31.82 8.57 -27.24
C ASP A 42 30.77 8.00 -28.21
N TYR A 43 31.15 7.77 -29.47
CA TYR A 43 30.29 7.14 -30.47
C TYR A 43 29.82 5.73 -30.04
N GLN A 44 30.75 4.88 -29.56
CA GLN A 44 30.41 3.53 -29.08
C GLN A 44 29.49 3.59 -27.84
N ALA A 45 29.78 4.47 -26.88
CA ALA A 45 28.96 4.63 -25.67
C ALA A 45 27.52 5.07 -26.00
N ILE A 46 27.35 5.98 -26.95
CA ILE A 46 26.03 6.47 -27.38
C ILE A 46 25.27 5.37 -28.14
N LEU A 47 25.95 4.59 -28.99
CA LEU A 47 25.33 3.46 -29.69
C LEU A 47 24.85 2.37 -28.72
N GLU A 48 25.69 1.96 -27.78
CA GLU A 48 25.33 0.97 -26.76
C GLU A 48 24.14 1.44 -25.92
N PHE A 49 24.10 2.73 -25.56
CA PHE A 49 22.94 3.33 -24.90
C PHE A 49 21.67 3.26 -25.76
N ARG A 50 21.76 3.60 -27.05
CA ARG A 50 20.62 3.56 -27.98
C ARG A 50 20.09 2.14 -28.14
N GLU A 51 20.94 1.13 -28.27
CA GLU A 51 20.53 -0.28 -28.35
C GLU A 51 19.87 -0.75 -27.04
N LEU A 52 20.45 -0.42 -25.89
CA LEU A 52 19.89 -0.75 -24.58
C LEU A 52 18.50 -0.12 -24.34
N VAL A 53 18.27 1.09 -24.88
CA VAL A 53 16.96 1.78 -24.81
C VAL A 53 15.96 1.22 -25.82
N LYS A 54 16.40 0.81 -27.03
CA LYS A 54 15.55 0.17 -28.04
C LYS A 54 14.95 -1.14 -27.53
N ASP A 55 15.74 -1.97 -26.85
CA ASP A 55 15.29 -3.26 -26.32
C ASP A 55 14.15 -3.11 -25.28
N ARG A 56 14.24 -2.10 -24.42
CA ARG A 56 13.18 -1.82 -23.43
C ARG A 56 11.87 -1.33 -24.05
N ARG A 57 11.94 -0.61 -25.17
CA ARG A 57 10.74 -0.10 -25.85
C ARG A 57 10.02 -1.20 -26.64
N ARG A 58 10.76 -2.15 -27.23
CA ARG A 58 10.23 -3.19 -28.13
C ARG A 58 9.79 -4.49 -27.47
N ALA A 59 10.17 -4.79 -26.23
CA ALA A 59 9.73 -6.02 -25.57
C ALA A 59 8.18 -6.08 -25.52
N LYS A 60 7.59 -6.96 -26.32
CA LYS A 60 6.14 -7.21 -26.37
C LYS A 60 5.78 -8.01 -25.13
N ILE A 61 4.80 -7.52 -24.36
CA ILE A 61 4.35 -8.25 -23.18
C ILE A 61 3.71 -9.56 -23.65
N ASN A 62 4.24 -10.69 -23.19
CA ASN A 62 3.65 -11.99 -23.43
C ASN A 62 2.34 -12.10 -22.64
N HIS A 63 1.22 -12.24 -23.35
CA HIS A 63 -0.10 -12.31 -22.73
C HIS A 63 -0.29 -13.56 -21.87
N ARG A 64 0.40 -14.67 -22.17
CA ARG A 64 0.35 -15.88 -21.35
C ARG A 64 0.94 -15.62 -19.97
N ASP A 65 2.16 -15.11 -19.93
CA ASP A 65 2.88 -14.80 -18.69
C ASP A 65 2.13 -13.74 -17.88
N LEU A 66 1.57 -12.74 -18.55
CA LEU A 66 0.70 -11.75 -17.90
C LEU A 66 -0.55 -12.37 -17.28
N ILE A 67 -1.22 -13.30 -17.97
CA ILE A 67 -2.39 -13.99 -17.44
C ILE A 67 -2.02 -14.81 -16.20
N GLU A 68 -0.87 -15.50 -16.22
CA GLU A 68 -0.38 -16.28 -15.08
C GLU A 68 -0.11 -15.35 -13.88
N LEU A 69 0.60 -14.24 -14.12
CA LEU A 69 0.88 -13.24 -13.08
C LEU A 69 -0.39 -12.57 -12.53
N LEU A 70 -1.40 -12.32 -13.36
CA LEU A 70 -2.69 -11.76 -12.91
C LEU A 70 -3.51 -12.73 -12.05
N ASN A 71 -3.21 -14.03 -12.05
CA ASN A 71 -3.84 -14.98 -11.14
C ASN A 71 -3.11 -15.07 -9.78
N THR A 72 -2.04 -14.30 -9.59
CA THR A 72 -1.28 -14.23 -8.33
C THR A 72 -1.68 -13.02 -7.49
N GLU A 73 -1.23 -12.97 -6.24
CA GLU A 73 -1.49 -11.86 -5.33
C GLU A 73 -0.56 -10.64 -5.53
N LEU A 74 0.22 -10.59 -6.62
CA LEU A 74 1.19 -9.53 -6.88
C LEU A 74 0.57 -8.20 -7.29
N THR A 75 1.06 -7.10 -6.72
CA THR A 75 0.65 -5.75 -7.12
C THR A 75 1.00 -5.45 -8.58
N LEU A 76 0.29 -4.50 -9.19
CA LEU A 76 0.58 -4.09 -10.58
C LEU A 76 2.04 -3.64 -10.75
N LYS A 77 2.63 -3.04 -9.72
CA LYS A 77 4.05 -2.65 -9.67
C LYS A 77 4.97 -3.87 -9.73
N GLN A 78 4.73 -4.88 -8.87
CA GLN A 78 5.52 -6.11 -8.84
C GLN A 78 5.38 -6.92 -10.15
N ILE A 79 4.19 -6.94 -10.75
CA ILE A 79 3.96 -7.57 -12.06
C ILE A 79 4.76 -6.83 -13.14
N ALA A 80 4.75 -5.50 -13.12
CA ALA A 80 5.50 -4.69 -14.08
C ALA A 80 7.01 -4.90 -13.97
N GLU A 81 7.54 -5.00 -12.74
CA GLU A 81 8.93 -5.35 -12.46
C GLU A 81 9.29 -6.73 -13.01
N LYS A 82 8.46 -7.76 -12.78
CA LYS A 82 8.67 -9.12 -13.31
C LYS A 82 8.63 -9.19 -14.84
N LEU A 83 7.83 -8.35 -15.47
CA LEU A 83 7.73 -8.25 -16.93
C LEU A 83 8.73 -7.25 -17.53
N ASN A 84 9.63 -6.68 -16.71
CA ASN A 84 10.60 -5.67 -17.10
C ASN A 84 9.97 -4.53 -17.94
N CYS A 85 8.81 -4.05 -17.51
CA CYS A 85 8.05 -3.02 -18.22
C CYS A 85 7.57 -1.93 -17.26
N SER A 86 7.17 -0.77 -17.80
CA SER A 86 6.56 0.26 -16.97
C SER A 86 5.13 -0.11 -16.59
N THR A 87 4.68 0.34 -15.41
CA THR A 87 3.29 0.17 -14.96
C THR A 87 2.29 0.77 -15.95
N SER A 88 2.64 1.89 -16.60
CA SER A 88 1.81 2.52 -17.64
C SER A 88 1.73 1.68 -18.92
N LYS A 89 2.81 0.98 -19.31
CA LYS A 89 2.78 0.05 -20.45
C LYS A 89 1.92 -1.16 -20.12
N LEU A 90 2.12 -1.76 -18.95
CA LEU A 90 1.31 -2.88 -18.45
C LEU A 90 -0.19 -2.55 -18.40
N ARG A 91 -0.54 -1.40 -17.82
CA ARG A 91 -1.93 -0.93 -17.71
C ARG A 91 -2.58 -0.79 -19.09
N ARG A 92 -1.90 -0.12 -20.04
CA ARG A 92 -2.41 0.02 -21.42
C ARG A 92 -2.61 -1.33 -22.10
N THR A 93 -1.70 -2.28 -21.88
CA THR A 93 -1.83 -3.65 -22.42
C THR A 93 -3.02 -4.40 -21.83
N ILE A 94 -3.28 -4.26 -20.54
CA ILE A 94 -4.45 -4.85 -19.87
C ILE A 94 -5.74 -4.21 -20.41
N GLU A 95 -5.79 -2.87 -20.48
CA GLU A 95 -6.96 -2.12 -20.92
C GLU A 95 -7.31 -2.38 -22.40
N ALA A 96 -6.30 -2.60 -23.25
CA ALA A 96 -6.49 -2.91 -24.67
C ALA A 96 -7.04 -4.32 -24.94
N ASN A 97 -7.06 -5.23 -23.96
CA ASN A 97 -7.54 -6.60 -24.13
C ASN A 97 -8.63 -6.95 -23.12
N HIS A 98 -9.85 -7.20 -23.61
CA HIS A 98 -11.01 -7.50 -22.77
C HIS A 98 -10.78 -8.66 -21.77
N LYS A 99 -10.10 -9.74 -22.18
CA LYS A 99 -9.84 -10.90 -21.31
C LYS A 99 -8.85 -10.55 -20.20
N LEU A 100 -7.82 -9.78 -20.49
CA LEU A 100 -6.87 -9.29 -19.49
C LEU A 100 -7.54 -8.32 -18.53
N ARG A 101 -8.33 -7.39 -19.06
CA ARG A 101 -9.11 -6.43 -18.28
C ARG A 101 -10.03 -7.11 -17.28
N SER A 102 -10.85 -8.06 -17.74
CA SER A 102 -11.77 -8.81 -16.88
C SER A 102 -11.03 -9.56 -15.76
N LYS A 103 -9.89 -10.19 -16.06
CA LYS A 103 -9.04 -10.83 -15.03
C LYS A 103 -8.51 -9.83 -14.01
N TYR A 104 -8.02 -8.68 -14.47
CA TYR A 104 -7.46 -7.65 -13.59
C TYR A 104 -8.53 -7.01 -12.69
N GLU A 105 -9.72 -6.75 -13.21
CA GLU A 105 -10.87 -6.25 -12.43
C GLU A 105 -11.25 -7.26 -11.34
N GLY A 106 -11.37 -8.55 -11.67
CA GLY A 106 -11.63 -9.60 -10.68
C GLY A 106 -10.55 -9.71 -9.59
N LEU A 107 -9.28 -9.51 -9.94
CA LEU A 107 -8.18 -9.45 -8.96
C LEU A 107 -8.31 -8.26 -8.01
N ILE A 108 -8.69 -7.08 -8.53
CA ILE A 108 -8.94 -5.88 -7.73
C ILE A 108 -10.08 -6.14 -6.75
N ASP A 109 -11.18 -6.73 -7.22
CA ASP A 109 -12.35 -6.96 -6.37
C ASP A 109 -12.06 -7.98 -5.27
N LYS A 110 -11.36 -9.08 -5.57
CA LYS A 110 -10.85 -10.01 -4.55
C LYS A 110 -9.98 -9.31 -3.49
N ARG A 111 -9.14 -8.37 -3.90
CA ARG A 111 -8.32 -7.59 -2.95
C ARG A 111 -9.14 -6.65 -2.09
N LYS A 112 -10.18 -6.01 -2.66
CA LYS A 112 -11.11 -5.19 -1.88
C LYS A 112 -11.84 -6.05 -0.86
N GLU A 113 -12.27 -7.25 -1.24
CA GLU A 113 -12.91 -8.21 -0.34
C GLU A 113 -11.96 -8.62 0.79
N MET A 114 -10.74 -9.09 0.48
CA MET A 114 -9.75 -9.43 1.51
C MET A 114 -9.40 -8.25 2.42
N SER A 115 -9.27 -7.04 1.86
CA SER A 115 -9.06 -5.82 2.63
C SER A 115 -10.23 -5.55 3.57
N PHE A 116 -11.46 -5.68 3.09
CA PHE A 116 -12.66 -5.51 3.88
C PHE A 116 -12.80 -6.56 4.98
N ASP A 117 -12.49 -7.83 4.69
CA ASP A 117 -12.49 -8.89 5.69
C ASP A 117 -11.41 -8.68 6.73
N SER A 118 -10.21 -8.27 6.33
CA SER A 118 -9.15 -7.89 7.28
C SER A 118 -9.59 -6.73 8.18
N LEU A 119 -10.35 -5.77 7.64
CA LEU A 119 -10.87 -4.62 8.36
C LEU A 119 -12.01 -5.01 9.31
N LYS A 120 -12.89 -5.93 8.90
CA LYS A 120 -13.88 -6.56 9.78
C LYS A 120 -13.21 -7.31 10.93
N LEU A 121 -12.21 -8.15 10.64
CA LEU A 121 -11.45 -8.87 11.66
C LEU A 121 -10.80 -7.91 12.65
N ARG A 122 -10.20 -6.82 12.15
CA ARG A 122 -9.63 -5.76 13.00
C ARG A 122 -10.70 -5.14 13.90
N HIS A 123 -11.86 -4.81 13.35
CA HIS A 123 -12.97 -4.30 14.17
C HIS A 123 -13.40 -5.29 15.23
N VAL A 124 -13.57 -6.57 14.89
CA VAL A 124 -13.95 -7.62 15.86
C VAL A 124 -12.93 -7.69 17.01
N ARG A 125 -11.64 -7.78 16.69
CA ARG A 125 -10.56 -7.80 17.69
C ARG A 125 -10.57 -6.55 18.58
N GLN A 126 -10.81 -5.38 17.99
CA GLN A 126 -10.92 -4.14 18.74
C GLN A 126 -12.10 -4.15 19.73
N LYS A 127 -13.26 -4.69 19.35
CA LYS A 127 -14.40 -4.82 20.27
C LYS A 127 -14.06 -5.73 21.45
N GLU A 128 -13.44 -6.88 21.16
CA GLU A 128 -13.03 -7.85 22.18
C GLU A 128 -12.01 -7.25 23.15
N HIS A 129 -11.03 -6.50 22.64
CA HIS A 129 -10.04 -5.80 23.45
C HIS A 129 -10.70 -4.80 24.41
N ILE A 130 -11.52 -3.89 23.86
CA ILE A 130 -12.20 -2.86 24.65
C ILE A 130 -13.14 -3.49 25.68
N GLY A 131 -13.85 -4.57 25.32
CA GLY A 131 -14.66 -5.33 26.24
C GLY A 131 -13.87 -5.87 27.44
N LYS A 132 -12.69 -6.46 27.17
CA LYS A 132 -11.79 -6.95 28.23
C LYS A 132 -11.31 -5.81 29.13
N GLU A 133 -10.99 -4.65 28.60
CA GLU A 133 -10.56 -3.49 29.40
C GLU A 133 -11.70 -2.93 30.27
N ILE A 134 -12.93 -2.87 29.75
CA ILE A 134 -14.11 -2.48 30.53
C ILE A 134 -14.35 -3.46 31.68
N LEU A 135 -14.25 -4.77 31.39
CA LEU A 135 -14.39 -5.82 32.41
C LEU A 135 -13.33 -5.68 33.51
N LYS A 136 -12.07 -5.48 33.12
CA LYS A 136 -10.97 -5.25 34.07
C LYS A 136 -11.24 -4.03 34.96
N LEU A 137 -11.66 -2.91 34.38
CA LEU A 137 -12.03 -1.73 35.16
C LEU A 137 -13.12 -2.06 36.16
N ARG A 138 -14.21 -2.70 35.71
CA ARG A 138 -15.34 -2.99 36.56
C ARG A 138 -14.92 -3.82 37.78
N ILE A 139 -14.10 -4.86 37.55
CA ILE A 139 -13.57 -5.72 38.61
C ILE A 139 -12.62 -4.94 39.53
N ASN A 140 -11.71 -4.13 38.99
CA ASN A 140 -10.76 -3.33 39.77
C ASN A 140 -11.46 -2.30 40.67
N MET A 141 -12.64 -1.81 40.26
CA MET A 141 -13.46 -0.90 41.05
C MET A 141 -14.44 -1.62 41.99
N ASN A 142 -14.45 -2.96 41.99
CA ASN A 142 -15.41 -3.81 42.71
C ASN A 142 -16.88 -3.44 42.44
N LEU A 143 -17.21 -3.16 41.16
CA LEU A 143 -18.55 -2.77 40.74
C LEU A 143 -19.28 -3.92 40.04
N THR A 144 -20.59 -3.92 40.17
CA THR A 144 -21.51 -4.70 39.33
C THR A 144 -21.69 -4.01 37.97
N GLN A 145 -22.18 -4.75 36.97
CA GLN A 145 -22.48 -4.18 35.64
C GLN A 145 -23.56 -3.09 35.73
N ASP A 146 -24.45 -3.23 36.71
CA ASP A 146 -25.55 -2.30 36.95
C ASP A 146 -25.02 -0.95 37.49
N GLU A 147 -24.14 -1.00 38.49
CA GLU A 147 -23.49 0.19 39.03
C GLU A 147 -22.63 0.92 37.99
N VAL A 148 -21.99 0.18 37.07
CA VAL A 148 -21.27 0.80 35.95
C VAL A 148 -22.24 1.53 35.03
N ALA A 149 -23.38 0.92 34.68
CA ALA A 149 -24.39 1.55 33.85
C ALA A 149 -24.95 2.83 34.51
N ASP A 150 -25.24 2.77 35.81
CA ASP A 150 -25.72 3.91 36.58
C ASP A 150 -24.71 5.05 36.67
N LYS A 151 -23.42 4.74 36.89
CA LYS A 151 -22.37 5.77 36.90
C LYS A 151 -22.26 6.47 35.54
N ILE A 152 -22.30 5.71 34.45
CA ILE A 152 -22.25 6.28 33.08
C ILE A 152 -23.49 7.14 32.82
N ASN A 153 -24.67 6.64 33.17
CA ASN A 153 -25.94 7.36 33.05
C ASN A 153 -25.93 8.68 33.82
N LYS A 154 -25.45 8.66 35.07
CA LYS A 154 -25.32 9.84 35.93
C LYS A 154 -24.37 10.89 35.35
N ILE A 155 -23.21 10.46 34.84
CA ILE A 155 -22.23 11.39 34.24
C ILE A 155 -22.74 12.00 32.94
N LEU A 156 -23.46 11.22 32.13
CA LEU A 156 -23.99 11.69 30.83
C LEU A 156 -25.37 12.37 30.93
N GLY A 157 -26.03 12.31 32.09
CA GLY A 157 -27.41 12.78 32.25
C GLY A 157 -28.41 12.01 31.38
N THR A 158 -28.24 10.69 31.24
CA THR A 158 -29.11 9.82 30.42
C THR A 158 -29.56 8.59 31.18
N THR A 159 -30.56 7.85 30.68
CA THR A 159 -31.01 6.55 31.22
C THR A 159 -30.84 5.41 30.21
N THR A 160 -29.97 5.62 29.22
CA THR A 160 -29.88 4.77 28.01
C THR A 160 -28.86 3.64 28.14
N CYS A 161 -28.03 3.64 29.18
CA CYS A 161 -27.11 2.56 29.49
C CYS A 161 -27.81 1.60 30.45
N SER A 162 -27.89 0.31 30.09
CA SER A 162 -28.44 -0.73 30.95
C SER A 162 -27.37 -1.76 31.30
N THR A 163 -27.63 -2.60 32.30
CA THR A 163 -26.79 -3.74 32.68
C THR A 163 -26.47 -4.63 31.47
N GLY A 164 -27.47 -4.94 30.64
CA GLY A 164 -27.30 -5.73 29.42
C GLY A 164 -26.43 -5.03 28.37
N THR A 165 -26.46 -3.69 28.32
CA THR A 165 -25.58 -2.91 27.44
C THR A 165 -24.12 -3.05 27.87
N VAL A 166 -23.83 -2.95 29.16
CA VAL A 166 -22.47 -3.14 29.72
C VAL A 166 -21.99 -4.57 29.48
N SER A 167 -22.84 -5.58 29.74
CA SER A 167 -22.53 -6.98 29.45
C SER A 167 -22.20 -7.25 27.98
N ASN A 168 -22.89 -6.59 27.04
CA ASN A 168 -22.57 -6.72 25.61
C ASN A 168 -21.22 -6.10 25.24
N TRP A 169 -20.83 -5.00 25.90
CA TRP A 169 -19.52 -4.41 25.71
C TRP A 169 -18.42 -5.33 26.23
N GLU A 170 -18.56 -5.83 27.47
CA GLU A 170 -17.56 -6.71 28.10
C GLU A 170 -17.29 -7.98 27.29
N ARG A 171 -18.31 -8.50 26.59
CA ARG A 171 -18.20 -9.67 25.71
C ARG A 171 -17.76 -9.34 24.28
N GLY A 172 -17.51 -8.08 23.94
CA GLY A 172 -17.14 -7.64 22.60
C GLY A 172 -18.26 -7.73 21.55
N VAL A 173 -19.52 -7.95 21.98
CA VAL A 173 -20.68 -8.06 21.08
C VAL A 173 -20.99 -6.71 20.44
N SER A 174 -20.96 -5.65 21.24
CA SER A 174 -21.18 -4.27 20.79
C SER A 174 -20.12 -3.35 21.34
N MET A 175 -20.06 -2.14 20.78
CA MET A 175 -19.12 -1.10 21.19
C MET A 175 -19.84 0.01 21.94
N PRO A 176 -19.24 0.60 22.99
CA PRO A 176 -19.76 1.82 23.55
C PRO A 176 -19.65 2.94 22.52
N SER A 177 -20.59 3.89 22.56
CA SER A 177 -20.51 5.10 21.72
C SER A 177 -19.32 5.96 22.14
N LYS A 178 -18.88 6.87 21.26
CA LYS A 178 -17.74 7.78 21.54
C LYS A 178 -17.86 8.48 22.90
N LYS A 179 -19.02 9.07 23.21
CA LYS A 179 -19.27 9.74 24.51
C LYS A 179 -19.14 8.78 25.70
N ARG A 180 -19.59 7.54 25.56
CA ARG A 180 -19.49 6.52 26.61
C ARG A 180 -18.05 6.03 26.79
N LEU A 181 -17.31 5.85 25.69
CA LEU A 181 -15.86 5.56 25.74
C LEU A 181 -15.08 6.66 26.45
N GLU A 182 -15.40 7.93 26.21
CA GLU A 182 -14.76 9.06 26.90
C GLU A 182 -15.02 9.03 28.41
N VAL A 183 -16.25 8.69 28.82
CA VAL A 183 -16.58 8.54 30.25
C VAL A 183 -15.86 7.34 30.86
N ILE A 184 -15.87 6.19 30.18
CA ILE A 184 -15.15 4.99 30.63
C ILE A 184 -13.66 5.29 30.79
N ALA A 185 -13.03 5.93 29.79
CA ALA A 185 -11.62 6.29 29.85
C ALA A 185 -11.31 7.21 31.05
N LYS A 186 -12.18 8.19 31.33
CA LYS A 186 -12.08 9.02 32.53
C LYS A 186 -12.20 8.21 33.82
N LEU A 187 -13.10 7.23 33.88
CA LEU A 187 -13.23 6.33 35.03
C LEU A 187 -11.97 5.48 35.24
N CYS A 188 -11.23 5.11 34.17
CA CYS A 188 -9.96 4.37 34.29
C CYS A 188 -8.73 5.26 34.52
N ASN A 189 -8.85 6.59 34.57
CA ASN A 189 -7.70 7.51 34.46
C ASN A 189 -6.79 7.20 33.25
N THR A 190 -7.40 6.87 32.10
CA THR A 190 -6.70 6.60 30.83
C THR A 190 -7.28 7.47 29.71
N THR A 191 -6.71 7.40 28.51
CA THR A 191 -7.26 8.04 27.32
C THR A 191 -8.07 7.05 26.47
N VAL A 192 -9.02 7.57 25.68
CA VAL A 192 -9.76 6.72 24.70
C VAL A 192 -8.79 6.02 23.75
N LYS A 193 -7.68 6.69 23.38
CA LYS A 193 -6.65 6.11 22.52
C LYS A 193 -6.01 4.88 23.17
N GLU A 194 -5.56 5.00 24.42
CA GLU A 194 -4.96 3.89 25.17
C GLU A 194 -5.94 2.74 25.41
N LEU A 195 -7.23 3.04 25.61
CA LEU A 195 -8.27 2.02 25.73
C LEU A 195 -8.52 1.25 24.41
N MET A 196 -8.23 1.88 23.27
CA MET A 196 -8.45 1.32 21.93
C MET A 196 -7.19 0.71 21.30
N GLU A 197 -6.01 0.95 21.87
CA GLU A 197 -4.74 0.42 21.39
C GLU A 197 -4.45 -0.95 21.99
N GLU A 198 -4.37 -1.98 21.14
CA GLU A 198 -3.81 -3.26 21.53
C GLU A 198 -2.34 -3.06 21.92
N ARG A 199 -2.01 -3.16 23.22
CA ARG A 199 -0.60 -3.22 23.64
C ARG A 199 0.02 -4.48 23.04
N LYS A 200 1.04 -4.29 22.21
CA LYS A 200 1.82 -5.34 21.56
C LYS A 200 2.59 -6.18 22.56
#